data_AF-A0AB36EWG6-F1
#
_entry.id   AF-A0AB36EWG6-F1
#
_cell.length_a   1.000
_cell.length_b   1.000
_cell.length_c   1.000
_cell.angle_alpha   90.00
_cell.angle_beta   90.00
_cell.angle_gamma   90.00
#
_symmetry.space_group_name_H-M   'P 1'
#
loop_
_entity.id
_entity.type
_entity.pdbx_description
1 polymer ?
#
loop_
_entity_poly.entity_id
_entity_poly.type
_entity_poly.pdbx_seq_one_letter_code
_entity_poly.pdbx_strand_id
1 'polypeptide(L)' 'MKRWPLIFVCLLGLAGCSSEYLVQTTDGQMLTSDGKPELDAETGMLELEDSEGREQRIPESQVKQVMLR' A
#
# COMPACT_ATOMS: atom_id res chain seq x y z
N MET A 1 41.00 -13.92 -19.71
CA MET A 1 39.60 -14.32 -19.48
C MET A 1 39.11 -13.76 -18.14
N LYS A 2 38.82 -12.45 -18.07
CA LYS A 2 38.49 -11.77 -16.80
C LYS A 2 36.99 -11.48 -16.78
N ARG A 3 36.26 -12.37 -16.10
CA ARG A 3 34.79 -12.37 -15.94
C ARG A 3 34.36 -11.26 -14.97
N TRP A 4 34.56 -9.99 -15.33
CA TRP A 4 34.19 -8.86 -14.47
C TRP A 4 32.69 -8.46 -14.54
N PRO A 5 31.91 -8.60 -15.64
CA PRO A 5 30.61 -7.90 -15.68
C PRO A 5 29.43 -8.63 -15.01
N LEU A 6 29.59 -9.85 -14.48
CA LEU A 6 28.44 -10.63 -14.03
C LEU A 6 27.88 -10.22 -12.65
N ILE A 7 28.64 -9.48 -11.84
CA ILE A 7 28.24 -9.13 -10.48
C ILE A 7 27.33 -7.89 -10.44
N PHE A 8 27.38 -7.03 -11.45
CA PHE A 8 26.66 -5.75 -11.43
C PHE A 8 25.14 -5.89 -11.73
N VAL A 9 24.73 -6.97 -12.41
CA VAL A 9 23.33 -7.18 -12.84
C VAL A 9 22.40 -7.62 -11.69
N CYS A 10 22.93 -8.20 -10.60
CA CYS A 10 22.09 -8.65 -9.48
C CYS A 10 21.59 -7.52 -8.56
N LEU A 11 22.15 -6.30 -8.64
CA LEU A 11 21.74 -5.18 -7.78
C LEU A 11 20.43 -4.49 -8.22
N LEU A 12 19.89 -4.81 -9.39
CA LEU A 12 18.68 -4.18 -9.95
C LEU A 12 17.39 -4.99 -9.72
N GLY A 13 17.47 -6.13 -9.03
CA GLY A 13 16.37 -7.09 -8.90
C GLY A 13 15.45 -6.92 -7.69
N LEU A 14 15.67 -5.94 -6.80
CA LEU A 14 14.83 -5.71 -5.62
C LEU A 14 13.64 -4.80 -5.90
N ALA A 15 13.02 -4.90 -7.08
CA ALA A 15 11.72 -4.27 -7.29
C ALA A 15 10.71 -4.97 -6.38
N GLY A 16 10.45 -4.35 -5.23
CA GLY A 16 9.68 -4.92 -4.13
C GLY A 16 8.26 -5.30 -4.56
N CYS A 17 7.89 -6.55 -4.31
CA CYS A 17 6.51 -6.87 -3.97
C CYS A 17 6.26 -6.38 -2.55
N SER A 18 6.05 -5.07 -2.36
CA SER A 18 5.38 -4.61 -1.14
C SER A 18 3.91 -4.94 -1.33
N SER A 19 3.34 -5.72 -0.42
CA SER A 19 1.91 -6.07 -0.42
C SER A 19 1.11 -4.86 0.08
N GLU A 20 0.91 -3.88 -0.80
CA GLU A 20 0.07 -2.71 -0.55
C GLU A 20 -1.42 -3.07 -0.68
N TYR A 21 -2.27 -2.36 0.04
CA TYR A 21 -3.72 -2.43 -0.06
C TYR A 21 -4.24 -1.25 -0.86
N LEU A 22 -5.07 -1.54 -1.85
CA LEU A 22 -5.81 -0.54 -2.61
C LEU A 22 -7.21 -0.41 -2.03
N VAL A 23 -7.56 0.81 -1.63
CA VAL A 23 -8.86 1.17 -1.10
C VAL A 23 -9.57 2.03 -2.12
N GLN A 24 -10.61 1.48 -2.74
CA GLN A 24 -11.51 2.21 -3.62
C GLN A 24 -12.58 2.91 -2.78
N THR A 25 -12.69 4.22 -2.94
CA THR A 25 -13.71 5.02 -2.28
C THR A 25 -14.97 5.14 -3.13
N THR A 26 -16.09 5.50 -2.51
CA THR A 26 -17.41 5.58 -3.15
C THR A 26 -17.49 6.68 -4.22
N ASP A 27 -16.63 7.70 -4.12
CA ASP A 27 -16.47 8.77 -5.10
C ASP A 27 -15.53 8.42 -6.26
N GLY A 28 -14.96 7.20 -6.26
CA GLY A 28 -14.11 6.69 -7.33
C GLY A 28 -12.62 6.98 -7.17
N GLN A 29 -12.19 7.57 -6.05
CA GLN A 29 -10.77 7.69 -5.73
C GLN A 29 -10.19 6.32 -5.36
N MET A 30 -8.88 6.15 -5.57
CA MET A 30 -8.14 4.96 -5.15
C MET A 30 -7.01 5.41 -4.22
N LEU A 31 -7.07 4.94 -2.99
CA LEU A 31 -6.07 5.17 -1.96
C LEU A 31 -5.18 3.94 -1.83
N THR A 32 -3.92 4.14 -1.49
CA THR A 32 -2.95 3.08 -1.21
C THR A 32 -2.61 3.06 0.27
N SER A 33 -2.53 1.87 0.85
CA SER A 33 -2.17 1.63 2.24
C SER A 33 -1.07 0.59 2.30
N ASP A 34 0.06 0.86 2.95
CA ASP A 34 1.18 -0.06 3.12
C ASP A 34 0.86 -1.16 4.16
N GLY A 35 -0.14 -0.91 5.02
CA GLY A 35 -0.69 -1.85 5.98
C GLY A 35 -2.13 -2.25 5.70
N LYS A 36 -2.60 -3.27 6.43
CA LYS A 36 -4.03 -3.65 6.42
C LYS A 36 -4.83 -2.51 7.08
N PRO A 37 -5.86 -1.97 6.42
CA PRO A 37 -6.71 -0.97 7.04
C PRO A 37 -7.44 -1.53 8.26
N GLU A 38 -7.53 -0.74 9.33
CA GLU A 38 -8.25 -1.09 10.54
C GLU A 38 -9.48 -0.19 10.72
N LEU A 39 -10.60 -0.77 11.13
CA LEU A 39 -11.81 0.00 11.43
C LEU A 39 -11.81 0.36 12.91
N ASP A 40 -11.77 1.65 13.19
CA ASP A 40 -12.02 2.17 14.52
C ASP A 40 -13.54 2.14 14.79
N ALA A 41 -13.96 1.21 15.64
CA ALA A 41 -15.37 1.03 16.01
C ALA A 41 -15.92 2.17 16.89
N GLU A 42 -15.06 2.95 17.55
CA GLU A 42 -15.49 4.07 18.38
C GLU A 42 -15.82 5.30 17.52
N THR A 43 -15.06 5.53 16.45
CA THR A 43 -15.22 6.69 15.57
C THR A 43 -15.91 6.37 14.23
N GLY A 44 -16.00 5.10 13.83
CA GLY A 44 -16.50 4.68 12.52
C GLY A 44 -15.57 5.06 11.36
N MET A 45 -14.30 5.34 11.66
CA MET A 45 -13.28 5.69 10.68
C MET A 45 -12.37 4.49 10.40
N LEU A 46 -12.08 4.29 9.13
CA LEU A 46 -11.04 3.38 8.67
C LEU A 46 -9.68 4.10 8.75
N GLU A 47 -8.75 3.51 9.47
CA GLU A 47 -7.36 3.95 9.56
C GLU A 47 -6.54 3.26 8.48
N LEU A 48 -5.76 4.06 7.76
CA LEU A 48 -4.92 3.69 6.63
C LEU A 48 -3.51 4.21 6.90
N GLU A 49 -2.49 3.44 6.57
CA GLU A 49 -1.11 3.89 6.66
C GLU A 49 -0.54 4.02 5.26
N ASP A 50 -0.13 5.22 4.85
CA ASP A 50 0.47 5.41 3.53
C ASP A 50 1.91 4.86 3.47
N SER A 51 2.48 4.81 2.27
CA SER A 51 3.86 4.32 2.06
C SER A 51 4.94 5.23 2.70
N GLU A 52 4.58 6.42 3.20
CA GLU A 52 5.45 7.31 3.96
C GLU A 52 5.30 7.11 5.49
N GLY A 53 4.47 6.17 5.93
CA GLY A 53 4.18 5.90 7.34
C GLY A 53 3.24 6.93 7.97
N ARG A 54 2.43 7.64 7.18
CA ARG A 54 1.44 8.60 7.69
C ARG A 54 0.08 7.93 7.81
N GLU A 55 -0.52 8.12 8.98
CA GLU A 55 -1.87 7.66 9.26
C GLU A 55 -2.89 8.59 8.62
N GLN A 56 -3.81 8.03 7.85
CA GLN A 56 -4.95 8.70 7.27
C GLN A 56 -6.25 8.04 7.74
N ARG A 57 -7.27 8.87 7.96
CA ARG A 57 -8.58 8.41 8.44
C ARG A 57 -9.65 8.76 7.42
N ILE A 58 -10.41 7.76 6.99
CA ILE A 58 -11.55 7.94 6.10
C ILE A 58 -12.80 7.28 6.69
N PRO A 59 -14.01 7.79 6.48
CA PRO A 59 -15.22 7.13 6.97
C PRO A 59 -15.40 5.76 6.31
N GLU A 60 -15.78 4.73 7.07
CA GLU A 60 -16.09 3.40 6.50
C GLU A 60 -17.16 3.49 5.40
N SER A 61 -18.13 4.39 5.55
CA SER A 61 -19.19 4.63 4.56
C SER A 61 -18.67 5.13 3.20
N GLN A 62 -17.47 5.69 3.16
CA GLN A 62 -16.82 6.12 1.91
C GLN A 62 -15.97 5.02 1.29
N VAL A 63 -15.86 3.85 1.92
CA VAL A 63 -15.07 2.73 1.39
C VAL A 63 -16.00 1.82 0.61
N LYS A 64 -15.67 1.64 -0.66
CA LYS A 64 -16.41 0.75 -1.56
C LYS A 64 -15.80 -0.65 -1.59
N GLN A 65 -14.47 -0.74 -1.66
CA GLN A 65 -13.77 -2.01 -1.72
C GLN A 65 -12.31 -1.87 -1.29
N VAL A 66 -11.78 -2.90 -0.64
CA VAL A 66 -10.35 -3.06 -0.34
C VAL A 66 -9.82 -4.28 -1.09
N MET A 67 -8.67 -4.14 -1.73
CA MET A 67 -8.00 -5.19 -2.49
C MET A 67 -6.51 -5.19 -2.16
N LEU A 68 -5.85 -6.35 -2.20
CA LEU A 68 -4.39 -6.39 -2.24
C LEU A 68 -3.92 -6.02 -3.65
N ARG A 69 -2.85 -5.22 -3.71
CA ARG A 69 -2.17 -4.82 -4.94
C ARG A 69 -1.29 -5.94 -5.48
#